data_AF-A0A5B2Z349-F1
#
_entry.id   AF-A0A5B2Z349-F1
#
_cell.length_a   1.000
_cell.length_b   1.000
_cell.length_c   1.000
_cell.angle_alpha   90.00
_cell.angle_beta   90.00
_cell.angle_gamma   90.00
#
_symmetry.space_group_name_H-M   'P 1'
#
loop_
_entity.id
_entity.type
_entity.pdbx_description
1 polymer ?
#
loop_
_entity_poly.entity_id
_entity_poly.type
_entity_poly.pdbx_seq_one_letter_code
_entity_poly.pdbx_strand_id
1 'polypeptide(L)' 'MINSEIIAGLSVFILGLLFFIAGMFNSVWATIFIVDYLIMAIGAATIGVGVWTMSYEKKHNLHQSEHHH' A
#
# COMPACT_ATOMS: atom_id res chain seq x y z
N MET A 1 -7.16 -12.62 -8.82
CA MET A 1 -6.68 -12.78 -7.43
C MET A 1 -6.53 -11.39 -6.85
N ILE A 2 -7.05 -11.14 -5.64
CA ILE A 2 -6.72 -9.88 -4.95
C ILE A 2 -5.28 -10.04 -4.49
N ASN A 3 -4.36 -9.23 -5.02
CA ASN A 3 -2.95 -9.33 -4.66
C ASN A 3 -2.79 -9.06 -3.16
N SER A 4 -2.27 -10.05 -2.44
CA SER A 4 -1.97 -9.97 -1.02
C SER A 4 -1.04 -8.80 -0.69
N GLU A 5 -0.22 -8.38 -1.65
CA GLU A 5 0.65 -7.19 -1.58
C GLU A 5 -0.15 -5.89 -1.41
N ILE A 6 -1.26 -5.73 -2.14
CA ILE A 6 -2.12 -4.54 -2.03
C ILE A 6 -2.78 -4.52 -0.65
N ILE A 7 -3.25 -5.68 -0.16
CA ILE A 7 -3.87 -5.80 1.17
C ILE A 7 -2.85 -5.53 2.27
N ALA A 8 -1.62 -6.03 2.12
CA ALA A 8 -0.53 -5.80 3.06
C ALA A 8 -0.15 -4.31 3.09
N GLY A 9 0.03 -3.69 1.93
CA GLY A 9 0.30 -2.25 1.83
C GLY A 9 -0.82 -1.40 2.44
N LEU A 10 -2.08 -1.77 2.20
CA LEU A 10 -3.23 -1.09 2.80
C LEU A 10 -3.29 -1.23 4.31
N SER A 11 -2.97 -2.42 4.84
CA SER A 11 -2.90 -2.66 6.28
C SER A 11 -1.83 -1.80 6.95
N VAL A 12 -0.64 -1.73 6.35
CA VAL A 12 0.48 -0.91 6.85
C VAL A 12 0.13 0.58 6.77
N PHE A 13 -0.50 1.02 5.68
CA PHE A 13 -0.93 2.41 5.54
C PHE A 13 -1.96 2.81 6.61
N ILE A 14 -2.99 1.98 6.82
CA ILE A 14 -4.02 2.21 7.84
C ILE A 14 -3.40 2.20 9.24
N LEU A 15 -2.44 1.32 9.51
CA LEU A 15 -1.73 1.29 10.77
C LEU A 15 -0.98 2.61 11.04
N GLY A 16 -0.26 3.13 10.06
CA GLY A 16 0.41 4.44 10.16
C GLY A 16 -0.57 5.60 10.36
N LEU A 17 -1.72 5.56 9.68
CA LEU A 17 -2.79 6.55 9.86
C LEU A 17 -3.36 6.53 11.29
N LEU A 18 -3.57 5.34 11.86
CA LEU A 18 -4.07 5.18 13.23
C LEU A 18 -3.08 5.74 14.25
N PHE A 19 -1.78 5.47 14.08
CA PHE A 19 -0.76 6.04 14.96
C PHE A 19 -0.64 7.55 14.80
N PHE A 20 -0.74 8.08 13.57
CA PHE A 20 -0.78 9.52 13.32
C PHE A 20 -1.93 10.20 14.08
N ILE A 21 -3.14 9.61 14.00
CA ILE A 21 -4.31 10.11 14.73
C ILE A 21 -4.08 10.03 16.24
N ALA A 22 -3.54 8.92 16.75
CA ALA A 22 -3.18 8.79 18.17
C ALA A 22 -2.15 9.84 18.62
N GLY A 23 -1.18 10.17 17.74
CA GLY A 23 -0.21 11.24 17.90
C GLY A 23 -0.84 12.60 18.13
N MET A 24 -1.92 12.93 17.40
CA MET A 24 -2.60 14.21 17.54
C MET A 24 -3.29 14.39 18.89
N PHE A 25 -3.77 13.30 19.50
CA PHE A 25 -4.48 13.35 20.79
C PHE A 25 -3.57 13.27 22.02
N ASN A 26 -2.29 12.93 21.86
CA ASN A 26 -1.37 12.80 23.00
C ASN A 26 0.05 13.25 22.67
N SER A 27 0.55 14.24 23.41
CA SER A 27 1.86 14.87 23.20
C SER A 27 3.05 13.89 23.36
N VAL A 28 2.89 12.79 24.11
CA VAL A 28 3.91 11.72 24.21
C VAL A 28 4.11 11.02 22.86
N TRP A 29 3.04 10.89 22.08
CA TRP A 29 3.06 10.27 20.76
C TRP A 29 3.50 11.26 19.67
N ALA A 30 3.55 12.57 19.95
CA ALA A 30 4.09 13.58 19.04
C ALA A 30 5.57 13.33 18.67
N THR A 31 6.33 12.67 19.55
CA THR A 31 7.71 12.24 19.26
C THR A 31 7.78 11.19 18.14
N ILE A 32 6.71 10.42 17.96
CA ILE A 32 6.64 9.29 17.02
C ILE A 32 6.06 9.73 15.65
N PHE A 33 5.63 10.99 15.50
CA PHE A 33 5.04 11.52 14.25
C PHE A 33 5.88 11.25 12.99
N ILE A 34 7.21 11.30 13.12
CA ILE A 34 8.12 11.05 12.00
C ILE A 34 8.01 9.59 11.52
N VAL A 35 7.78 8.67 12.45
CA VAL A 35 7.61 7.24 12.20
C VAL A 35 6.25 6.99 11.56
N ASP A 36 5.20 7.70 11.96
CA ASP A 36 3.87 7.58 11.38
C ASP A 36 3.87 7.94 9.89
N TYR A 37 4.58 9.03 9.54
CA TYR A 37 4.79 9.42 8.15
C TYR A 37 5.58 8.38 7.36
N LEU A 38 6.62 7.77 7.96
CA LEU A 38 7.39 6.69 7.33
C LEU A 38 6.53 5.45 7.09
N ILE A 39 5.73 5.03 8.07
CA ILE A 39 4.83 3.88 7.95
C ILE A 39 3.79 4.12 6.85
N MET A 40 3.17 5.30 6.82
CA MET A 40 2.25 5.67 5.74
C MET A 40 2.94 5.68 4.37
N ALA A 41 4.16 6.20 4.27
CA ALA A 41 4.92 6.21 3.02
C ALA A 41 5.25 4.79 2.52
N ILE A 42 5.65 3.88 3.42
CA ILE A 42 5.94 2.48 3.10
C ILE A 42 4.66 1.75 2.67
N GLY A 43 3.55 1.97 3.39
CA GLY A 43 2.25 1.43 3.03
C GLY A 43 1.81 1.87 1.63
N ALA A 44 1.89 3.17 1.34
CA ALA A 44 1.57 3.73 0.03
C ALA A 44 2.48 3.19 -1.09
N ALA A 45 3.79 3.05 -0.83
CA ALA A 45 4.73 2.47 -1.79
C ALA A 45 4.39 1.01 -2.11
N THR A 46 4.04 0.22 -1.10
CA THR A 46 3.67 -1.19 -1.24
C THR A 46 2.37 -1.34 -2.06
N ILE A 47 1.37 -0.49 -1.79
CA ILE A 47 0.15 -0.43 -2.61
C ILE A 47 0.49 -0.08 -4.06
N GLY A 48 1.35 0.93 -4.28
CA GLY A 48 1.77 1.36 -5.61
C GLY A 48 2.44 0.25 -6.42
N VAL A 49 3.33 -0.51 -5.79
CA VAL A 49 3.98 -1.68 -6.41
C VAL A 49 2.94 -2.76 -6.71
N GLY A 50 2.07 -3.09 -5.77
CA GLY A 50 1.03 -4.11 -5.99
C GLY A 50 0.06 -3.75 -7.12
N VAL A 51 -0.33 -2.47 -7.23
CA VAL A 51 -1.15 -1.96 -8.34
C VAL A 51 -0.38 -1.99 -9.66
N TRP A 52 0.91 -1.64 -9.66
CA TRP A 52 1.76 -1.70 -10.85
C TRP A 52 1.89 -3.14 -11.37
N THR A 53 2.18 -4.10 -10.50
CA THR A 53 2.25 -5.53 -10.83
C THR A 53 0.93 -6.02 -11.43
N MET A 54 -0.20 -5.70 -10.79
CA MET A 54 -1.52 -6.10 -11.30
C MET A 54 -1.83 -5.47 -12.67
N SER A 55 -1.46 -4.20 -12.88
CA SER A 55 -1.62 -3.51 -14.16
C SER A 55 -0.76 -4.13 -15.27
N TYR A 56 0.46 -4.52 -14.92
CA TYR A 56 1.39 -5.19 -15.83
C TYR A 56 0.88 -6.59 -16.22
N GLU A 57 0.47 -7.41 -15.24
CA GLU A 57 -0.11 -8.74 -15.50
C GLU A 57 -1.38 -8.67 -16.35
N LYS A 58 -2.24 -7.68 -16.11
CA LYS A 58 -3.46 -7.49 -16.90
C LYS A 58 -3.14 -7.22 -18.37
N LYS A 59 -2.08 -6.44 -18.67
CA LYS A 59 -1.65 -6.19 -20.05
C LYS A 59 -1.02 -7.43 -20.71
N HIS A 60 -0.25 -8.23 -19.96
CA HIS A 60 0.40 -9.42 -20.50
C HIS A 60 -0.59 -10.56 -20.82
N ASN A 61 -1.62 -10.75 -19.99
CA ASN A 61 -2.66 -11.77 -20.23
C ASN A 61 -3.57 -11.44 -21.43
N LEU A 62 -3.72 -10.16 -21.78
CA LEU A 62 -4.50 -9.74 -22.95
C LEU A 62 -3.82 -10.17 -24.26
N HIS A 63 -2.50 -10.01 -24.41
CA HIS A 63 -1.78 -10.44 -25.62
C HIS A 63 -1.73 -11.97 -25.82
N GLN A 64 -1.75 -12.76 -24.74
CA GLN A 64 -1.75 -14.22 -24.86
C GLN A 64 -3.10 -14.78 -25.33
N SER A 65 -4.17 -13.98 -25.22
CA SER A 65 -5.52 -14.38 -25.65
C SER A 65 -5.78 -14.18 -27.15
N GLU A 66 -5.02 -13.30 -27.83
CA GLU A 66 -5.22 -12.98 -29.25
C GLU A 66 -4.48 -13.93 -30.22
N HIS A 67 -3.47 -14.68 -29.76
CA HIS A 67 -2.71 -15.61 -30.60
C HIS A 67 -3.29 -17.03 -30.68
N HIS A 68 -4.46 -17.27 -30.09
CA HIS A 68 -5.15 -18.57 -30.03
C HIS A 68 -6.50 -18.57 -30.77
N HIS A 69 -6.66 -17.69 -31.78
CA HIS A 69 -7.81 -17.69 -32.70
C HIS A 69 -7.36 -17.94 -34.14
#